data_AF-A0A2M7B8F0-F1
#
_entry.id   AF-A0A2M7B8F0-F1
#
_cell.length_a   1.000
_cell.length_b   1.000
_cell.length_c   1.000
_cell.angle_alpha   90.00
_cell.angle_beta   90.00
_cell.angle_gamma   90.00
#
_symmetry.space_group_name_H-M   'P 1'
#
loop_
_entity.id
_entity.type
_entity.pdbx_description
1 polymer ?
#
loop_
_entity_poly.entity_id
_entity_poly.type
_entity_poly.pdbx_seq_one_letter_code
_entity_poly.pdbx_strand_id
1 'polypeptide(L)'
;MKLSYSLLKKLIPGARSKQQVVDALNMYAFEAADLGGDVFDVSISANRYSDAASHFGLAQELSAILNVEPKFPKIKLQKPVKKSKKFSITIQDKNLCPRYTGQYFENVKVGPSPKWMQDILKSCGLRPINNIVDITNYVMLLIGEPMHAFDYDKLTRKQIIVRRAKKGEKITTLDNEVYELNEDILVIADGDDLRKSASNLRESAVLAIAGIKGGKKA
;
A
#
# COMPACT_ATOMS: atom_id res chain seq x y z
N MET A 1 -8.78 -7.37 -12.24
CA MET A 1 -7.62 -6.56 -11.81
C MET A 1 -6.67 -6.41 -12.99
N LYS A 2 -6.34 -5.16 -13.37
CA LYS A 2 -5.39 -4.88 -14.46
C LYS A 2 -3.96 -5.09 -14.00
N LEU A 3 -3.20 -5.87 -14.76
CA LEU A 3 -1.82 -6.23 -14.46
C LEU A 3 -0.91 -5.97 -15.65
N SER A 4 0.34 -5.62 -15.36
CA SER A 4 1.39 -5.37 -16.33
C SER A 4 2.13 -6.66 -16.66
N TYR A 5 2.08 -7.05 -17.93
CA TYR A 5 2.82 -8.21 -18.43
C TYR A 5 4.33 -7.99 -18.36
N SER A 6 4.84 -6.80 -18.65
CA SER A 6 6.27 -6.48 -18.55
C SER A 6 6.80 -6.60 -17.13
N LEU A 7 5.99 -6.25 -16.12
CA LEU A 7 6.32 -6.48 -14.73
C LEU A 7 6.30 -7.97 -14.39
N LEU A 8 5.23 -8.67 -14.77
CA LEU A 8 5.08 -10.11 -14.53
C LEU A 8 6.21 -10.92 -15.19
N LYS A 9 6.60 -10.60 -16.43
CA LYS A 9 7.68 -11.25 -17.18
C LYS A 9 9.05 -11.14 -16.50
N LYS A 10 9.28 -10.10 -15.68
CA LYS A 10 10.50 -10.01 -14.84
C LYS A 10 10.49 -11.02 -13.70
N LEU A 11 9.30 -11.35 -13.17
CA LEU A 11 9.10 -12.31 -12.10
C LEU A 11 9.06 -13.74 -12.64
N ILE A 12 8.53 -13.97 -13.85
CA ILE A 12 8.50 -15.29 -14.50
C ILE A 12 9.19 -15.25 -15.86
N PRO A 13 10.53 -15.15 -15.92
CA PRO A 13 11.25 -15.02 -17.18
C PRO A 13 11.03 -16.20 -18.13
N GLY A 14 10.68 -17.39 -17.60
CA GLY A 14 10.35 -18.58 -18.39
C GLY A 14 9.02 -18.54 -19.15
N ALA A 15 8.10 -17.61 -18.83
CA ALA A 15 6.82 -17.49 -19.55
C ALA A 15 7.07 -16.99 -20.99
N ARG A 16 6.69 -17.75 -22.01
CA ARG A 16 7.11 -17.49 -23.40
C ARG A 16 6.45 -16.25 -24.00
N SER A 17 5.15 -16.08 -23.76
CA SER A 17 4.36 -14.98 -24.31
C SER A 17 3.23 -14.57 -23.37
N LYS A 18 2.67 -13.37 -23.59
CA LYS A 18 1.47 -12.90 -22.88
C LYS A 18 0.26 -13.79 -23.16
N GLN A 19 0.10 -14.26 -24.40
CA GLN A 19 -0.96 -15.19 -24.77
C GLN A 19 -0.87 -16.49 -23.97
N GLN A 20 0.34 -17.07 -23.84
CA GLN A 20 0.53 -18.28 -23.03
C GLN A 20 0.11 -18.06 -21.58
N VAL A 21 0.41 -16.89 -21.00
CA VAL A 21 0.00 -16.54 -19.64
C VAL A 21 -1.52 -16.48 -19.54
N VAL A 22 -2.19 -15.77 -20.44
CA VAL A 22 -3.66 -15.65 -20.45
C VAL A 22 -4.33 -17.01 -20.62
N ASP A 23 -3.86 -17.83 -21.56
CA ASP A 23 -4.39 -19.17 -21.80
C ASP A 23 -4.20 -20.08 -20.58
N ALA A 24 -3.03 -20.02 -19.94
CA ALA A 24 -2.74 -20.80 -18.73
C ALA A 24 -3.63 -20.37 -17.55
N LEU A 25 -3.86 -19.08 -17.36
CA LEU A 25 -4.79 -18.61 -16.33
C LEU A 25 -6.21 -19.12 -16.59
N ASN A 26 -6.72 -18.93 -17.82
CA ASN A 26 -8.08 -19.35 -18.19
C ASN A 26 -8.29 -20.86 -18.06
N MET A 27 -7.26 -21.66 -18.36
CA MET A 27 -7.36 -23.12 -18.32
C MET A 27 -7.32 -23.68 -16.90
N TYR A 28 -6.59 -23.05 -15.97
CA TYR A 28 -6.25 -23.67 -14.69
C TYR A 28 -6.69 -22.90 -13.43
N ALA A 29 -6.87 -21.57 -13.49
CA ALA A 29 -6.98 -20.77 -12.26
C ALA A 29 -8.02 -19.63 -12.30
N PHE A 30 -7.97 -18.75 -13.30
CA PHE A 30 -8.72 -17.49 -13.32
C PHE A 30 -9.16 -17.09 -14.72
N GLU A 31 -10.28 -16.38 -14.82
CA GLU A 31 -10.67 -15.74 -16.08
C GLU A 31 -9.74 -14.55 -16.35
N ALA A 32 -9.07 -14.57 -17.50
CA ALA A 32 -8.11 -13.57 -17.93
C ALA A 32 -8.41 -13.08 -19.34
N ALA A 33 -8.35 -11.76 -19.55
CA ALA A 33 -8.57 -11.11 -20.84
C ALA A 33 -7.38 -10.23 -21.21
N ASP A 34 -6.87 -10.38 -22.43
CA ASP A 34 -5.86 -9.47 -22.97
C ASP A 34 -6.51 -8.13 -23.36
N LEU A 35 -6.01 -7.02 -22.82
CA LEU A 35 -6.50 -5.66 -23.11
C LEU A 35 -5.64 -4.93 -24.15
N GLY A 36 -4.67 -5.62 -24.76
CA GLY A 36 -3.71 -5.04 -25.69
C GLY A 36 -2.54 -4.36 -25.00
N GLY A 37 -1.46 -4.13 -25.76
CA GLY A 37 -0.23 -3.55 -25.24
C GLY A 37 0.38 -4.40 -24.10
N ASP A 38 0.72 -3.76 -22.99
CA ASP A 38 1.34 -4.40 -21.83
C ASP A 38 0.35 -4.95 -20.79
N VAL A 39 -0.96 -4.88 -21.04
CA VAL A 39 -1.98 -5.09 -19.99
C VAL A 39 -2.85 -6.30 -20.29
N PHE A 40 -3.18 -7.02 -19.22
CA PHE A 40 -4.27 -8.00 -19.21
C PHE A 40 -5.06 -7.83 -17.91
N ASP A 41 -6.34 -8.20 -17.95
CA ASP A 41 -7.24 -8.13 -16.80
C ASP A 41 -7.52 -9.55 -16.29
N VAL A 42 -7.49 -9.73 -14.98
CA VAL A 42 -7.75 -11.03 -14.34
C VAL A 42 -8.85 -10.89 -13.31
N SER A 43 -9.89 -11.71 -13.44
CA SER A 43 -10.98 -11.82 -12.47
C SER A 43 -10.55 -12.75 -11.33
N ILE A 44 -10.03 -12.17 -10.25
CA ILE A 44 -9.61 -12.91 -9.06
C ILE A 44 -10.84 -13.20 -8.20
N SER A 45 -11.05 -14.47 -7.86
CA SER A 45 -12.14 -14.91 -6.98
C SER A 45 -11.89 -14.48 -5.52
N ALA A 46 -12.98 -14.30 -4.77
CA ALA A 46 -12.92 -13.78 -3.40
C ALA A 46 -12.05 -14.63 -2.45
N ASN A 47 -12.07 -15.95 -2.60
CA ASN A 47 -11.27 -16.89 -1.80
C ASN A 47 -9.77 -16.88 -2.16
N ARG A 48 -9.39 -16.30 -3.30
CA ARG A 48 -8.00 -16.19 -3.79
C ARG A 48 -7.47 -14.76 -3.74
N TYR A 49 -8.26 -13.79 -3.28
CA TYR A 49 -7.85 -12.39 -3.28
C TYR A 49 -6.61 -12.14 -2.41
N SER A 50 -6.50 -12.85 -1.28
CA SER A 50 -5.38 -12.70 -0.34
C SER A 50 -4.02 -13.09 -0.92
N ASP A 51 -3.98 -14.04 -1.84
CA ASP A 51 -2.74 -14.59 -2.39
C ASP A 51 -2.50 -14.17 -3.85
N ALA A 52 -3.55 -13.99 -4.66
CA ALA A 52 -3.44 -13.78 -6.11
C ALA A 52 -3.65 -12.33 -6.56
N ALA A 53 -4.13 -11.42 -5.70
CA ALA A 53 -4.36 -10.01 -6.05
C ALA A 53 -3.07 -9.15 -6.11
N SER A 54 -2.00 -9.68 -6.70
CA SER A 54 -0.74 -8.98 -6.93
C SER A 54 0.08 -9.64 -8.05
N HIS A 55 1.09 -8.92 -8.56
CA HIS A 55 2.00 -9.50 -9.55
C HIS A 55 2.81 -10.66 -8.97
N PHE A 56 3.20 -10.61 -7.69
CA PHE A 56 3.87 -11.72 -7.01
C PHE A 56 2.96 -12.93 -6.86
N GLY A 57 1.71 -12.70 -6.45
CA GLY A 57 0.69 -13.72 -6.32
C GLY A 57 0.48 -14.50 -7.62
N LEU A 58 0.19 -13.77 -8.70
CA LEU A 58 0.04 -14.41 -10.01
C LEU A 58 1.33 -15.01 -10.55
N ALA A 59 2.50 -14.41 -10.28
CA ALA A 59 3.77 -15.02 -10.65
C ALA A 59 3.95 -16.39 -9.98
N GLN A 60 3.58 -16.52 -8.70
CA GLN A 60 3.65 -17.78 -7.98
C GLN A 60 2.70 -18.83 -8.57
N GLU A 61 1.45 -18.44 -8.86
CA GLU A 61 0.45 -19.33 -9.48
C GLU A 61 0.93 -19.79 -10.87
N LEU A 62 1.36 -18.87 -11.72
CA LEU A 62 1.82 -19.15 -13.07
C LEU A 62 3.11 -19.97 -13.09
N SER A 63 4.01 -19.75 -12.12
CA SER A 63 5.19 -20.58 -11.97
C SER A 63 4.84 -22.04 -11.70
N ALA A 64 3.81 -22.31 -10.90
CA ALA A 64 3.31 -23.66 -10.66
C ALA A 64 2.65 -24.25 -11.92
N ILE A 65 1.80 -23.49 -12.60
CA ILE A 65 1.09 -23.96 -13.82
C ILE A 65 2.06 -24.25 -14.96
N LEU A 66 3.00 -23.35 -15.22
CA LEU A 66 3.93 -23.43 -16.35
C LEU A 66 5.18 -24.25 -16.03
N ASN A 67 5.34 -24.71 -14.79
CA ASN A 67 6.54 -25.38 -14.28
C ASN A 67 7.83 -24.58 -14.57
N VAL A 68 7.82 -23.29 -14.20
CA VAL A 68 8.96 -22.37 -14.38
C VAL A 68 9.36 -21.73 -13.06
N GLU A 69 10.66 -21.56 -12.85
CA GLU A 69 11.18 -20.96 -11.62
C GLU A 69 10.90 -19.44 -11.59
N PRO A 70 10.24 -18.92 -10.53
CA PRO A 70 10.03 -17.49 -10.37
C PRO A 70 11.32 -16.79 -9.90
N LYS A 71 11.54 -15.58 -10.39
CA LYS A 71 12.65 -14.70 -10.03
C LYS A 71 12.15 -13.52 -9.19
N PHE A 72 11.96 -13.77 -7.91
CA PHE A 72 11.63 -12.69 -6.96
C PHE A 72 12.88 -11.87 -6.59
N PRO A 73 12.75 -10.54 -6.40
CA PRO A 73 13.83 -9.70 -5.94
C PRO A 73 14.32 -10.15 -4.55
N LYS A 74 15.63 -10.39 -4.44
CA LYS A 74 16.26 -10.72 -3.16
C LYS A 74 16.25 -9.48 -2.26
N ILE A 75 15.38 -9.46 -1.26
CA ILE A 75 15.38 -8.43 -0.22
C ILE A 75 16.53 -8.73 0.73
N LYS A 76 17.61 -7.95 0.67
CA LYS A 76 18.62 -7.96 1.73
C LYS A 76 17.97 -7.34 2.96
N LEU A 77 17.55 -8.18 3.90
CA LEU A 77 17.13 -7.72 5.22
C LEU A 77 18.31 -6.95 5.82
N GLN A 78 18.19 -5.62 5.88
CA GLN A 78 19.10 -4.85 6.70
C GLN A 78 18.95 -5.35 8.14
N LYS A 79 20.05 -5.39 8.90
CA LYS A 79 20.03 -5.76 10.33
C LYS A 79 18.85 -5.07 11.00
N PRO A 80 18.14 -5.73 11.94
CA PRO A 80 16.96 -5.16 12.57
C PRO A 80 17.27 -3.73 12.99
N VAL A 81 16.62 -2.77 12.34
CA VAL A 81 16.82 -1.36 12.62
C VAL A 81 16.44 -1.23 14.09
N LYS A 82 17.40 -0.89 14.95
CA LYS A 82 17.11 -0.56 16.36
C LYS A 82 15.89 0.34 16.35
N LYS A 83 14.90 0.08 17.23
CA LYS A 83 13.69 0.91 17.37
C LYS A 83 14.07 2.36 17.14
N SER A 84 13.50 2.97 16.10
CA SER A 84 13.85 4.34 15.76
C SER A 84 13.62 5.21 16.98
N LYS A 85 14.61 6.03 17.35
CA LYS A 85 14.43 7.06 18.37
C LYS A 85 13.67 8.28 17.82
N LYS A 86 13.38 8.31 16.50
CA LYS A 86 12.77 9.46 15.82
C LYS A 86 11.25 9.49 15.97
N PHE A 87 10.59 8.34 15.95
CA PHE A 87 9.14 8.26 16.11
C PHE A 87 8.73 7.00 16.86
N SER A 88 7.51 7.00 17.38
CA SER A 88 6.90 5.85 18.05
C SER A 88 5.59 5.46 17.39
N ILE A 89 5.24 4.18 17.47
CA ILE A 89 3.94 3.64 17.06
C ILE A 89 3.29 3.02 18.29
N THR A 90 2.04 3.37 18.55
CA THR A 90 1.21 2.77 19.59
C THR A 90 -0.09 2.28 18.97
N ILE A 91 -0.45 1.03 19.23
CA ILE A 91 -1.73 0.44 18.81
C ILE A 91 -2.59 0.33 20.05
N GLN A 92 -3.65 1.13 20.13
CA GLN A 92 -4.61 1.12 21.24
C GLN A 92 -5.69 0.06 21.02
N ASP A 93 -6.20 -0.06 19.79
CA ASP A 93 -7.18 -1.09 19.43
C ASP A 93 -6.50 -2.25 18.68
N LYS A 94 -6.09 -3.27 19.44
CA LYS A 94 -5.47 -4.48 18.89
C LYS A 94 -6.46 -5.45 18.25
N ASN A 95 -7.76 -5.28 18.51
CA ASN A 95 -8.80 -6.12 17.92
C ASN A 95 -9.02 -5.74 16.45
N LEU A 96 -9.07 -4.43 16.16
CA LEU A 96 -9.19 -3.92 14.79
C LEU A 96 -7.86 -3.84 14.05
N CYS A 97 -6.74 -3.64 14.78
CA CYS A 97 -5.42 -3.57 14.18
C CYS A 97 -4.44 -4.45 14.95
N PRO A 98 -4.28 -5.73 14.58
CA PRO A 98 -3.34 -6.61 15.28
C PRO A 98 -1.88 -6.20 15.08
N ARG A 99 -1.57 -5.50 13.98
CA ARG A 99 -0.21 -5.10 13.62
C ARG A 99 -0.21 -3.78 12.84
N TYR A 100 0.70 -2.91 13.24
CA TYR A 100 1.05 -1.68 12.53
C TYR A 100 2.56 -1.47 12.60
N THR A 101 3.21 -1.32 11.45
CA THR A 101 4.65 -1.13 11.34
C THR A 101 4.96 0.10 10.52
N GLY A 102 6.06 0.78 10.82
CA GLY A 102 6.50 1.95 10.08
C GLY A 102 8.01 1.97 9.95
N GLN A 103 8.47 2.58 8.87
CA GLN A 103 9.87 2.81 8.57
C GLN A 103 10.08 4.30 8.32
N TYR A 104 11.17 4.85 8.85
CA TYR A 104 11.56 6.25 8.63
C TYR A 104 12.65 6.32 7.56
N PHE A 105 12.48 7.24 6.62
CA PHE A 105 13.43 7.56 5.57
C PHE A 105 13.76 9.04 5.67
N GLU A 106 15.04 9.38 5.60
CA GLU A 106 15.53 10.76 5.63
C GLU A 106 16.18 11.16 4.31
N ASN A 107 16.27 12.47 4.07
CA ASN A 107 16.88 13.05 2.87
C ASN A 107 16.22 12.57 1.56
N VAL A 108 14.91 12.32 1.59
CA VAL A 108 14.14 11.95 0.41
C VAL A 108 13.85 13.20 -0.42
N LYS A 109 14.33 13.22 -1.66
CA LYS A 109 14.00 14.29 -2.61
C LYS A 109 12.70 13.94 -3.34
N VAL A 110 11.64 14.71 -3.10
CA VAL A 110 10.37 14.56 -3.83
C VAL A 110 10.54 15.04 -5.27
N GLY A 111 10.05 14.26 -6.22
CA GLY A 111 10.10 14.59 -7.64
C GLY A 111 9.32 13.59 -8.50
N PRO A 112 9.37 13.74 -9.83
CA PRO A 112 8.73 12.79 -10.73
C PRO A 112 9.38 11.41 -10.60
N SER A 113 8.56 10.37 -10.66
CA SER A 113 9.03 8.98 -10.66
C SER A 113 9.81 8.64 -11.94
N PRO A 114 10.69 7.63 -11.92
CA PRO A 114 11.30 7.12 -13.14
C PRO A 114 10.25 6.71 -14.18
N LYS A 115 10.54 6.93 -15.46
CA LYS A 115 9.60 6.67 -16.57
C LYS A 115 9.01 5.25 -16.54
N TRP A 116 9.84 4.24 -16.30
CA TRP A 116 9.39 2.84 -16.24
C TRP A 116 8.32 2.59 -15.16
N MET A 117 8.38 3.30 -14.03
CA MET A 117 7.40 3.14 -12.94
C MET A 117 6.10 3.86 -13.31
N GLN A 118 6.21 5.06 -13.90
CA GLN A 118 5.06 5.79 -14.41
C GLN A 118 4.30 4.97 -15.46
N ASP A 119 5.01 4.31 -16.37
CA ASP A 119 4.42 3.53 -17.46
C ASP A 119 3.68 2.30 -16.92
N ILE A 120 4.24 1.59 -15.93
CA ILE A 120 3.57 0.45 -15.27
C ILE A 120 2.32 0.92 -14.51
N LEU A 121 2.40 2.02 -13.76
CA LEU A 121 1.25 2.55 -13.03
C LEU A 121 0.11 2.93 -14.00
N LYS A 122 0.44 3.66 -15.08
CA LYS A 122 -0.54 4.03 -16.12
C LYS A 122 -1.18 2.82 -16.77
N SER A 123 -0.38 1.79 -17.09
CA SER A 123 -0.90 0.57 -17.73
C SER A 123 -1.88 -0.17 -16.80
N CYS A 124 -1.64 -0.15 -15.50
CA CYS A 124 -2.55 -0.70 -14.49
C CYS A 124 -3.73 0.23 -14.13
N GLY A 125 -3.88 1.37 -14.81
CA GLY A 125 -4.98 2.33 -14.58
C GLY A 125 -4.76 3.32 -13.45
N LEU A 126 -3.53 3.45 -12.94
CA LEU A 126 -3.17 4.40 -11.89
C LEU A 126 -2.49 5.64 -12.49
N ARG A 127 -2.87 6.83 -12.00
CA ARG A 127 -2.23 8.10 -12.38
C ARG A 127 -0.94 8.30 -11.56
N PRO A 128 0.23 8.45 -12.19
CA PRO A 128 1.46 8.79 -11.47
C PRO A 128 1.39 10.21 -10.90
N ILE A 129 1.94 10.39 -9.71
CA ILE A 129 1.91 11.65 -8.93
C ILE A 129 3.33 12.13 -8.63
N ASN A 130 4.08 11.36 -7.83
CA ASN A 130 5.47 11.63 -7.47
C ASN A 130 6.13 10.34 -6.98
N ASN A 131 7.46 10.35 -6.85
CA ASN A 131 8.25 9.18 -6.46
C ASN A 131 7.87 8.53 -5.11
N ILE A 132 7.23 9.24 -4.18
CA ILE A 132 6.78 8.68 -2.90
C ILE A 132 5.41 8.01 -3.05
N VAL A 133 4.44 8.68 -3.68
CA VAL A 133 3.09 8.12 -3.91
C VAL A 133 3.15 6.96 -4.90
N ASP A 134 3.99 7.07 -5.91
CA ASP A 134 4.10 6.09 -6.98
C ASP A 134 4.78 4.82 -6.49
N ILE A 135 5.80 4.91 -5.60
CA ILE A 135 6.43 3.71 -5.05
C ILE A 135 5.48 2.93 -4.15
N THR A 136 4.63 3.60 -3.35
CA THR A 136 3.62 2.90 -2.51
C THR A 136 2.60 2.18 -3.38
N ASN A 137 2.12 2.83 -4.45
CA ASN A 137 1.19 2.21 -5.40
C ASN A 137 1.84 1.08 -6.21
N TYR A 138 3.10 1.25 -6.61
CA TYR A 138 3.85 0.23 -7.33
C TYR A 138 4.08 -1.00 -6.46
N VAL A 139 4.48 -0.83 -5.20
CA VAL A 139 4.67 -1.94 -4.26
C VAL A 139 3.34 -2.63 -3.96
N MET A 140 2.24 -1.87 -3.81
CA MET A 140 0.90 -2.44 -3.68
C MET A 140 0.54 -3.34 -4.87
N LEU A 141 0.76 -2.89 -6.11
CA LEU A 141 0.56 -3.74 -7.28
C LEU A 141 1.51 -4.95 -7.30
N LEU A 142 2.75 -4.76 -6.84
CA LEU A 142 3.79 -5.77 -6.91
C LEU A 142 3.53 -6.94 -5.95
N ILE A 143 3.26 -6.64 -4.68
CA ILE A 143 3.16 -7.66 -3.60
C ILE A 143 1.79 -7.73 -2.92
N GLY A 144 0.84 -6.86 -3.28
CA GLY A 144 -0.52 -6.87 -2.73
C GLY A 144 -0.65 -6.17 -1.37
N GLU A 145 0.40 -5.51 -0.89
CA GLU A 145 0.40 -4.82 0.41
C GLU A 145 0.13 -3.32 0.23
N PRO A 146 -1.01 -2.78 0.70
CA PRO A 146 -1.26 -1.34 0.71
C PRO A 146 -0.30 -0.64 1.67
N MET A 147 0.34 0.43 1.21
CA MET A 147 1.25 1.24 2.02
C MET A 147 0.79 2.69 2.08
N HIS A 148 1.15 3.38 3.16
CA HIS A 148 0.91 4.80 3.31
C HIS A 148 2.19 5.52 3.76
N ALA A 149 2.41 6.72 3.24
CA ALA A 149 3.53 7.57 3.59
C ALA A 149 3.00 8.82 4.30
N PHE A 150 3.62 9.16 5.44
CA PHE A 150 3.37 10.39 6.17
C PHE A 150 4.59 11.29 6.05
N ASP A 151 4.36 12.60 5.88
CA ASP A 151 5.41 13.59 5.95
C ASP A 151 5.86 13.71 7.41
N TYR A 152 7.05 13.19 7.70
CA TYR A 152 7.58 13.17 9.06
C TYR A 152 7.61 14.57 9.65
N ASP A 153 7.91 15.62 8.88
CA ASP A 153 8.04 16.98 9.40
C ASP A 153 6.70 17.58 9.82
N LYS A 154 5.60 17.12 9.21
CA LYS A 154 4.23 17.54 9.58
C LYS A 154 3.69 16.83 10.82
N LEU A 155 4.27 15.69 11.21
CA LEU A 155 3.95 15.07 12.49
C LEU A 155 4.41 16.02 13.62
N THR A 156 3.47 16.58 14.36
CA THR A 156 3.69 17.45 15.51
C THR A 156 4.31 16.69 16.69
N ARG A 157 3.84 15.46 16.94
CA ARG A 157 4.26 14.67 18.11
C ARG A 157 5.24 13.56 17.78
N LYS A 158 5.46 13.27 16.49
CA LYS A 158 6.27 12.14 16.01
C LYS A 158 5.81 10.82 16.65
N GLN A 159 4.51 10.69 16.90
CA GLN A 159 3.90 9.52 17.52
C GLN A 159 2.69 9.10 16.71
N ILE A 160 2.78 7.96 16.06
CA ILE A 160 1.63 7.36 15.39
C ILE A 160 0.81 6.59 16.43
N ILE A 161 -0.46 6.93 16.56
CA ILE A 161 -1.44 6.21 17.38
C ILE A 161 -2.50 5.62 16.46
N VAL A 162 -2.66 4.29 16.54
CA VAL A 162 -3.76 3.57 15.89
C VAL A 162 -4.85 3.37 16.92
N ARG A 163 -5.99 4.05 16.75
CA ARG A 163 -7.11 4.05 17.71
C ARG A 163 -8.44 4.18 16.98
N ARG A 164 -9.54 3.94 17.68
CA ARG A 164 -10.87 4.31 17.21
C ARG A 164 -11.01 5.85 17.18
N ALA A 165 -11.81 6.33 16.26
CA ALA A 165 -12.19 7.73 16.22
C ALA A 165 -13.06 8.08 17.43
N LYS A 166 -13.05 9.35 17.83
CA LYS A 166 -13.99 9.87 18.83
C LYS A 166 -15.32 10.19 18.13
N LYS A 167 -16.43 10.10 18.85
CA LYS A 167 -17.74 10.47 18.32
C LYS A 167 -17.73 11.93 17.84
N GLY A 168 -18.03 12.14 16.55
CA GLY A 168 -18.05 13.47 15.94
C GLY A 168 -16.67 14.01 15.57
N GLU A 169 -15.61 13.20 15.67
CA GLU A 169 -14.26 13.58 15.27
C GLU A 169 -14.22 13.85 13.76
N LYS A 170 -13.59 14.95 13.34
CA LYS A 170 -13.58 15.37 11.92
C LYS A 170 -12.22 15.19 11.29
N ILE A 171 -12.22 14.73 10.04
CA ILE A 171 -11.03 14.68 9.18
C ILE A 171 -11.30 15.41 7.86
N THR A 172 -10.38 16.28 7.46
CA THR A 172 -10.34 16.82 6.10
C THR A 172 -9.42 15.95 5.26
N THR A 173 -9.98 15.28 4.25
CA THR A 173 -9.24 14.38 3.36
C THR A 173 -8.49 15.15 2.28
N LEU A 174 -7.57 14.46 1.58
CA LEU A 174 -6.77 15.02 0.50
C LEU A 174 -7.61 15.68 -0.62
N ASP A 175 -8.85 15.23 -0.80
CA ASP A 175 -9.78 15.77 -1.82
C ASP A 175 -10.58 16.99 -1.32
N ASN A 176 -10.19 17.58 -0.19
CA ASN A 176 -10.87 18.71 0.49
C ASN A 176 -12.21 18.37 1.14
N GLU A 177 -12.69 17.13 1.04
CA GLU A 177 -13.91 16.68 1.72
C GLU A 177 -13.69 16.53 3.23
N VAL A 178 -14.69 16.97 4.01
CA VAL A 178 -14.71 16.84 5.48
C VAL A 178 -15.64 15.70 5.86
N TYR A 179 -15.10 14.71 6.57
CA TYR A 179 -15.88 13.59 7.09
C TYR A 179 -15.99 13.69 8.60
N GLU A 180 -17.18 13.44 9.11
CA GLU A 180 -17.44 13.22 10.53
C GLU A 180 -17.38 11.72 10.81
N LEU A 181 -16.60 11.35 11.83
CA LEU A 181 -16.28 9.97 12.16
C LEU A 181 -17.04 9.53 13.42
N ASN A 182 -17.37 8.24 13.47
CA ASN A 182 -17.95 7.60 14.65
C ASN A 182 -16.94 6.63 15.27
N GLU A 183 -17.30 6.08 16.44
CA GLU A 183 -16.40 5.25 17.27
C GLU A 183 -16.12 3.86 16.67
N ASP A 184 -16.77 3.49 15.57
CA ASP A 184 -16.51 2.26 14.83
C ASP A 184 -15.36 2.41 13.82
N ILE A 185 -15.00 3.64 13.48
CA ILE A 185 -13.96 3.92 12.50
C ILE A 185 -12.59 3.88 13.16
N LEU A 186 -11.67 3.11 12.58
CA LEU A 186 -10.27 3.11 12.97
C LEU A 186 -9.52 4.26 12.27
N VAL A 187 -8.72 5.00 13.04
CA VAL A 187 -7.94 6.13 12.55
C VAL A 187 -6.46 5.99 12.90
N ILE A 188 -5.65 6.64 12.07
CA ILE A 188 -4.23 6.89 12.34
C ILE A 188 -4.11 8.35 12.78
N ALA A 189 -3.55 8.59 13.96
CA ALA A 189 -3.46 9.93 14.54
C ALA A 189 -2.03 10.25 15.00
N ASP A 190 -1.70 11.55 15.08
CA ASP A 190 -0.41 12.03 15.58
C ASP A 190 -0.49 12.43 17.06
N GLY A 191 -0.18 11.47 17.93
CA GLY A 191 -0.13 11.61 19.38
C GLY A 191 -1.47 11.92 20.05
N ASP A 192 -1.54 11.70 21.36
CA ASP A 192 -2.55 12.26 22.27
C ASP A 192 -1.75 12.90 23.42
N ASP A 193 -2.19 14.04 23.96
CA ASP A 193 -1.46 14.69 25.06
C ASP A 193 -1.66 13.91 26.37
N LEU A 194 -0.85 12.88 26.61
CA LEU A 194 -0.84 12.12 27.88
C LEU A 194 -0.13 12.87 29.02
N ARG A 195 0.40 14.09 28.79
CA ARG A 195 1.26 14.81 29.75
C ARG A 195 0.74 16.17 30.20
N LYS A 196 -0.41 16.65 29.72
CA LYS A 196 -0.97 17.95 30.14
C LYS A 196 -2.36 17.82 30.73
N SER A 197 -2.45 18.23 32.00
CA SER A 197 -3.68 18.49 32.73
C SER A 197 -4.63 19.40 31.93
N ALA A 198 -5.80 18.84 31.59
CA ALA A 198 -7.16 19.39 31.45
C ALA A 198 -7.47 20.80 30.89
N SER A 199 -6.54 21.71 30.57
CA SER A 199 -6.91 23.10 30.24
C SER A 199 -6.46 23.66 28.88
N ASN A 200 -5.61 22.98 28.11
CA ASN A 200 -5.18 23.44 26.77
C ASN A 200 -4.82 22.29 25.82
N LEU A 201 -5.71 21.29 25.70
CA LEU A 201 -5.55 20.16 24.79
C LEU A 201 -5.70 20.63 23.33
N ARG A 202 -4.59 20.74 22.59
CA ARG A 202 -4.67 20.60 21.12
C ARG A 202 -5.03 19.14 20.87
N GLU A 203 -6.23 18.88 20.38
CA GLU A 203 -6.70 17.53 20.07
C GLU A 203 -5.71 16.80 19.16
N SER A 204 -5.56 15.49 19.40
CA SER A 204 -4.89 14.54 18.51
C SER A 204 -5.35 14.76 17.08
N ALA A 205 -4.41 15.13 16.19
CA ALA A 205 -4.74 15.34 14.80
C ALA A 205 -4.92 13.99 14.11
N VAL A 206 -6.13 13.73 13.61
CA VAL A 206 -6.37 12.59 12.72
C VAL A 206 -5.58 12.80 11.43
N LEU A 207 -4.66 11.88 11.16
CA LEU A 207 -3.83 11.87 9.95
C LEU A 207 -4.51 11.13 8.81
N ALA A 208 -5.20 10.02 9.10
CA ALA A 208 -5.84 9.19 8.09
C ALA A 208 -6.98 8.36 8.69
N ILE A 209 -7.94 8.00 7.83
CA ILE A 209 -8.88 6.89 8.08
C ILE A 209 -8.13 5.61 7.71
N ALA A 210 -7.93 4.72 8.68
CA ALA A 210 -7.04 3.57 8.53
C ALA A 210 -7.49 2.66 7.39
N GLY A 211 -6.58 2.39 6.43
CA GLY A 211 -6.85 1.53 5.27
C GLY A 211 -7.76 2.13 4.19
N ILE A 212 -8.27 3.36 4.37
CA ILE A 212 -9.21 3.98 3.43
C ILE A 212 -8.62 5.23 2.78
N LYS A 213 -8.25 6.25 3.56
CA LYS A 213 -7.87 7.55 2.98
C LYS A 213 -7.01 8.41 3.91
N GLY A 214 -6.02 9.08 3.31
CA GLY A 214 -5.18 10.08 3.97
C GLY A 214 -5.92 11.41 4.18
N GLY A 215 -5.62 12.07 5.30
CA GLY A 215 -6.00 13.43 5.62
C GLY A 215 -5.00 14.45 5.08
N LYS A 216 -5.39 15.73 5.00
CA LYS A 216 -4.49 16.82 4.60
C LYS A 216 -3.33 17.07 5.55
N LYS A 217 -3.49 16.66 6.81
CA LYS A 217 -2.49 16.82 7.87
C LYS A 217 -1.42 15.72 7.85
N ALA A 218 -1.57 14.73 6.96
CA ALA A 218 -0.61 13.66 6.73
C ALA A 218 0.69 14.14 6.05
#